data_AF-A0A0D0LAE9-F1
#
_entry.id   AF-A0A0D0LAE9-F1
#
_cell.length_a   1.000
_cell.length_b   1.000
_cell.length_c   1.000
_cell.angle_alpha   90.00
_cell.angle_beta   90.00
_cell.angle_gamma   90.00
#
_symmetry.space_group_name_H-M   'P 1'
#
loop_
_entity.id
_entity.type
_entity.pdbx_description
1 polymer ?
#
loop_
_entity_poly.entity_id
_entity_poly.type
_entity_poly.pdbx_seq_one_letter_code
_entity_poly.pdbx_strand_id
1 'polypeptide(L)' 'MLTPEADRVLAYFRQEYWPNEERSASALQLSRRVVGSSVGIVQLMDDGLLTQSLDKAYYRLTDKGVRALGLRSSV' A
#
# COMPACT_ATOMS: atom_id res chain seq x y z
N MET A 1 -13.94 5.42 5.46
CA MET A 1 -14.25 5.15 4.04
C MET A 1 -13.06 5.65 3.25
N LEU A 2 -12.44 4.84 2.38
CA LEU A 2 -11.25 5.25 1.63
C LEU A 2 -11.65 6.18 0.48
N THR A 3 -10.84 7.20 0.20
CA THR A 3 -11.06 8.02 -1.00
C THR A 3 -10.68 7.22 -2.26
N PRO A 4 -11.16 7.64 -3.45
CA PRO A 4 -10.75 7.04 -4.71
C PRO A 4 -9.23 7.05 -4.91
N GLU A 5 -8.54 8.07 -4.40
CA GLU A 5 -7.08 8.18 -4.44
C GLU A 5 -6.41 7.11 -3.57
N ALA A 6 -6.88 6.91 -2.35
CA ALA A 6 -6.37 5.87 -1.45
C ALA A 6 -6.61 4.47 -2.03
N ASP A 7 -7.80 4.24 -2.60
CA ASP A 7 -8.13 2.97 -3.27
C ASP A 7 -7.23 2.72 -4.50
N ARG A 8 -6.88 3.75 -5.28
CA ARG A 8 -5.91 3.63 -6.39
C ARG A 8 -4.52 3.26 -5.89
N VAL A 9 -4.05 3.87 -4.80
CA VAL A 9 -2.74 3.53 -4.21
C VAL A 9 -2.71 2.06 -3.77
N LEU A 10 -3.77 1.58 -3.11
CA LEU A 10 -3.88 0.16 -2.74
C LEU A 10 -3.96 -0.77 -3.95
N ALA A 11 -4.64 -0.36 -5.02
CA ALA A 11 -4.69 -1.12 -6.26
C ALA A 11 -3.30 -1.30 -6.89
N TYR A 12 -2.43 -0.28 -6.82
CA TYR A 12 -1.03 -0.41 -7.25
C TYR A 12 -0.26 -1.43 -6.41
N PHE A 13 -0.40 -1.41 -5.09
CA PHE A 13 0.20 -2.44 -4.22
C PHE A 13 -0.30 -3.85 -4.59
N ARG A 14 -1.58 -3.99 -4.94
CA ARG A 14 -2.17 -5.27 -5.34
C ARG A 14 -1.64 -5.74 -6.70
N GLN A 15 -1.60 -4.87 -7.71
CA GLN A 15 -1.15 -5.24 -9.06
C GLN A 15 0.33 -5.61 -9.08
N GLU A 16 1.15 -4.80 -8.43
CA GLU A 16 2.61 -4.94 -8.53
C GLU A 16 3.14 -6.09 -7.67
N TYR A 17 2.42 -6.50 -6.61
CA TYR A 17 2.99 -7.38 -5.58
C TYR A 17 2.09 -8.51 -5.06
N TRP A 18 0.79 -8.56 -5.39
CA TRP A 18 -0.08 -9.68 -5.00
C TRP A 18 0.17 -11.01 -5.75
N PRO A 19 0.72 -11.08 -6.98
CA PRO A 19 0.88 -12.38 -7.65
C PRO A 19 2.03 -13.26 -7.09
N ASN A 20 2.82 -12.77 -6.13
CA ASN A 20 3.86 -13.57 -5.47
C ASN A 20 3.36 -14.07 -4.10
N GLU A 21 3.18 -15.38 -3.96
CA GLU A 21 2.76 -16.06 -2.72
C GLU A 21 3.76 -15.85 -1.55
N GLU A 22 4.99 -15.43 -1.85
CA GLU A 22 5.93 -14.96 -0.85
C GLU A 22 5.64 -13.51 -0.46
N ARG A 23 4.96 -13.35 0.68
CA ARG A 23 4.79 -12.08 1.41
C ARG A 23 6.12 -11.60 1.99
N SER A 24 7.14 -11.45 1.16
CA SER A 24 8.42 -10.88 1.58
C SER A 24 8.21 -9.41 1.93
N ALA A 25 8.93 -8.92 2.94
CA ALA A 25 8.82 -7.54 3.37
C ALA A 25 9.21 -6.52 2.27
N SER A 26 9.86 -7.00 1.20
CA SER A 26 10.22 -6.24 -0.01
C SER A 26 9.06 -6.18 -1.02
N ALA A 27 8.21 -7.20 -1.09
CA ALA A 27 6.98 -7.19 -1.89
C ALA A 27 5.92 -6.24 -1.33
N LEU A 28 6.07 -5.79 -0.08
CA LEU A 28 5.16 -4.83 0.54
C LEU A 28 5.59 -3.38 0.39
N GLN A 29 6.59 -3.10 -0.45
CA GLN A 29 7.15 -1.77 -0.66
C GLN A 29 6.84 -1.26 -2.05
N LEU A 30 6.47 0.01 -2.16
CA LEU A 30 6.19 0.66 -3.42
C LEU A 30 6.97 1.96 -3.52
N SER A 31 7.68 2.13 -4.64
CA SER A 31 8.54 3.29 -4.86
C SER A 31 7.73 4.58 -4.86
N ARG A 32 8.22 5.60 -4.15
CA ARG A 32 7.57 6.92 -4.12
C ARG A 32 7.42 7.54 -5.51
N ARG A 33 8.25 7.13 -6.49
CA ARG A 33 8.15 7.58 -7.89
C ARG A 33 6.93 7.04 -8.62
N VAL A 34 6.42 5.89 -8.20
CA VAL A 34 5.28 5.20 -8.84
C VAL A 34 3.96 5.76 -8.32
N VAL A 35 3.92 6.22 -7.06
CA VAL A 35 2.70 6.81 -6.49
C VAL A 35 2.54 8.27 -6.88
N GLY A 36 1.70 8.50 -7.89
CA GLY A 36 1.33 9.85 -8.32
C GLY A 36 0.37 10.60 -7.37
N SER A 37 -0.19 9.95 -6.34
CA SER A 37 -1.17 10.58 -5.45
C SER A 37 -0.65 10.77 -4.02
N SER A 38 -0.25 12.00 -3.71
CA SER A 38 0.11 12.42 -2.34
C SER A 38 -1.08 12.34 -1.38
N VAL A 39 -2.29 12.66 -1.85
CA VAL A 39 -3.51 12.66 -1.03
C VAL A 39 -3.87 11.24 -0.58
N GLY A 40 -3.86 10.26 -1.50
CA GLY A 40 -4.13 8.87 -1.17
C GLY A 40 -3.10 8.28 -0.21
N ILE A 41 -1.83 8.66 -0.36
CA ILE A 41 -0.76 8.24 0.55
C ILE A 41 -0.96 8.78 1.95
N VAL A 42 -1.23 10.09 2.09
CA VAL A 42 -1.41 10.73 3.40
C VAL A 42 -2.56 10.07 4.15
N GLN A 43 -3.70 9.87 3.49
CA GLN A 43 -4.84 9.18 4.12
C GLN A 43 -4.47 7.76 4.59
N LEU A 44 -3.80 6.98 3.74
CA LEU A 44 -3.40 5.62 4.10
C LEU A 44 -2.38 5.58 5.25
N MET A 45 -1.52 6.59 5.36
CA MET A 45 -0.60 6.75 6.50
C MET A 45 -1.35 7.14 7.78
N ASP A 46 -2.29 8.10 7.69
CA ASP A 46 -3.13 8.52 8.81
C ASP A 46 -4.01 7.37 9.33
N ASP A 47 -4.53 6.54 8.41
CA ASP A 47 -5.27 5.32 8.73
C ASP A 47 -4.37 4.18 9.25
N GLY A 48 -3.04 4.36 9.27
CA GLY A 48 -2.05 3.39 9.74
C GLY A 48 -1.88 2.17 8.82
N LEU A 49 -2.30 2.27 7.55
CA LEU A 49 -2.21 1.22 6.54
C LEU A 49 -0.86 1.27 5.80
N LEU A 50 -0.25 2.45 5.70
CA LEU A 50 1.08 2.65 5.13
C LEU A 50 2.05 3.24 6.15
N THR A 51 3.32 2.95 5.93
CA THR A 51 4.45 3.63 6.55
C THR A 51 5.44 4.04 5.48
N GLN A 52 6.36 4.95 5.81
CA GLN A 52 7.41 5.41 4.90
C GLN A 52 8.75 4.85 5.36
N SER A 53 9.61 4.45 4.41
CA SER A 53 10.98 4.06 4.72
C SER A 53 11.79 5.24 5.28
N LEU A 54 12.82 4.95 6.06
CA LEU A 54 13.67 5.97 6.69
C LEU A 54 14.34 6.90 5.66
N ASP A 55 14.71 6.35 4.51
CA ASP A 55 15.28 7.09 3.37
C ASP A 55 14.22 7.77 2.49
N LYS A 56 12.93 7.64 2.82
CA LYS A 56 11.77 8.21 2.10
C LYS A 56 11.67 7.79 0.63
N ALA A 57 12.38 6.74 0.23
CA ALA A 57 12.36 6.21 -1.13
C ALA A 57 11.11 5.34 -1.40
N TYR A 58 10.56 4.73 -0.36
CA TYR A 58 9.48 3.75 -0.47
C TYR A 58 8.35 4.01 0.53
N TYR A 59 7.15 3.60 0.13
CA TYR A 59 6.02 3.38 1.03
C TYR A 59 5.89 1.89 1.27
N ARG A 60 5.64 1.48 2.52
CA ARG A 60 5.46 0.09 2.89
C ARG A 60 4.09 -0.13 3.51
N LEU A 61 3.44 -1.23 3.15
CA LEU A 61 2.25 -1.68 3.87
C LEU A 61 2.60 -2.12 5.29
N THR A 62 1.82 -1.66 6.26
CA THR A 62 1.83 -2.23 7.60
C THR A 62 1.07 -3.55 7.61
N ASP A 63 1.17 -4.33 8.69
CA ASP A 63 0.35 -5.53 8.85
C ASP A 63 -1.16 -5.24 8.74
N LYS A 64 -1.59 -4.05 9.17
CA LYS A 64 -2.97 -3.57 9.02
C LYS A 64 -3.30 -3.31 7.53
N GLY A 65 -2.38 -2.68 6.80
CA GLY A 65 -2.49 -2.47 5.35
C GLY A 65 -2.57 -3.77 4.57
N VAL A 66 -1.72 -4.75 4.90
CA VAL A 66 -1.73 -6.09 4.29
C VAL A 66 -3.05 -6.80 4.55
N ARG A 67 -3.55 -6.79 5.81
CA ARG A 67 -4.85 -7.37 6.13
C ARG A 67 -5.99 -6.65 5.40
N ALA A 68 -5.97 -5.32 5.32
CA ALA A 68 -6.98 -4.55 4.59
C ALA A 68 -7.00 -4.87 3.08
N LEU A 69 -5.82 -5.12 2.50
CA LEU A 69 -5.69 -5.59 1.12
C LEU A 69 -6.20 -7.03 0.93
N GLY A 70 -5.90 -7.92 1.88
CA GLY A 70 -6.30 -9.33 1.85
C GLY A 70 -7.78 -9.58 2.19
N LEU A 71 -8.39 -8.74 3.02
CA LEU A 71 -9.83 -8.79 3.32
C LEU A 71 -10.70 -8.40 2.12
N ARG A 72 -10.14 -7.69 1.13
CA ARG A 72 -10.80 -7.42 -0.15
C ARG A 72 -10.56 -8.52 -1.20
N SER A 73 -9.99 -9.68 -0.83
CA SER A 73 -9.77 -10.83 -1.73
C SER A 73 -10.69 -12.02 -1.43
N SER A 74 -11.66 -11.86 -0.51
CA SER A 74 -12.72 -12.84 -0.27
C SER A 74 -14.09 -12.16 -0.37
N VAL A 75 -14.47 -11.81 -1.60
CA VAL A 75 -15.87 -11.75 -2.07
C VAL A 75 -15.87 -12.21 -3.51
#